data_AF-A0A550GVN5-F1
#
_entry.id   AF-A0A550GVN5-F1
#
_cell.length_a   1.000
_cell.length_b   1.000
_cell.length_c   1.000
_cell.angle_alpha   90.00
_cell.angle_beta   90.00
_cell.angle_gamma   90.00
#
_symmetry.space_group_name_H-M   'P 1'
#
loop_
_entity.id
_entity.type
_entity.pdbx_description
1 polymer ?
#
loop_
_entity_poly.entity_id
_entity_poly.type
_entity_poly.pdbx_seq_one_letter_code
_entity_poly.pdbx_strand_id
1 'polypeptide(L)'
;MKIMDTVIEKGKKHRGFIKVGDASTHEVKLPYIVIEGVKEGRVVTILAGIHAIECAPVEAVYRLADTIEPNQLSGTLVLVPVVNTEGFHARQPYHNQLDHLNQNKVFPGDPEASITKRVAHYIFEHFVSKSDVLIDAHSADLGEEVTRGIYVYGTENKELFEK
;
A
#
# COMPACT_ATOMS: atom_id res chain seq x y z
N MET A 1 -7.87 -3.52 -14.20
CA MET A 1 -6.42 -3.47 -13.86
C MET A 1 -5.82 -4.89 -13.86
N LYS A 2 -4.51 -5.08 -14.18
CA LYS A 2 -3.80 -6.38 -14.02
C LYS A 2 -2.76 -6.29 -12.88
N ILE A 3 -2.90 -7.17 -11.89
CA ILE A 3 -1.97 -7.34 -10.77
C ILE A 3 -1.36 -8.74 -10.87
N MET A 4 -0.05 -8.83 -11.09
CA MET A 4 0.62 -10.08 -11.45
C MET A 4 -0.16 -10.81 -12.56
N ASP A 5 -0.60 -12.04 -12.34
CA ASP A 5 -1.39 -12.82 -13.31
C ASP A 5 -2.91 -12.64 -13.18
N THR A 6 -3.36 -11.82 -12.23
CA THR A 6 -4.79 -11.61 -11.97
C THR A 6 -5.29 -10.37 -12.71
N VAL A 7 -6.27 -10.57 -13.60
CA VAL A 7 -7.02 -9.49 -14.24
C VAL A 7 -8.25 -9.18 -13.40
N ILE A 8 -8.39 -7.93 -12.97
CA ILE A 8 -9.56 -7.46 -12.23
C ILE A 8 -10.55 -6.89 -13.25
N GLU A 9 -11.69 -7.57 -13.37
CA GLU A 9 -12.78 -7.16 -14.27
C GLU A 9 -13.52 -5.93 -13.74
N LYS A 10 -14.13 -5.17 -14.64
CA LYS A 10 -14.97 -4.02 -14.29
C LYS A 10 -16.14 -4.41 -13.41
N GLY A 11 -16.47 -3.53 -12.47
CA GLY A 11 -17.57 -3.75 -11.53
C GLY A 11 -17.28 -4.85 -10.51
N LYS A 12 -16.01 -5.24 -10.32
CA LYS A 12 -15.61 -6.25 -9.35
C LYS A 12 -14.72 -5.67 -8.26
N LYS A 13 -14.80 -6.33 -7.11
CA LYS A 13 -13.92 -6.17 -5.95
C LYS A 13 -13.11 -7.44 -5.81
N HIS A 14 -11.79 -7.31 -5.72
CA HIS A 14 -10.87 -8.42 -5.57
C HIS A 14 -10.01 -8.21 -4.34
N ARG A 15 -9.84 -9.27 -3.54
CA ARG A 15 -8.92 -9.31 -2.40
C ARG A 15 -7.90 -10.41 -2.67
N GLY A 16 -6.62 -10.07 -2.54
CA GLY A 16 -5.55 -10.98 -2.87
C GLY A 16 -4.30 -10.74 -2.04
N PHE A 17 -3.31 -11.57 -2.29
CA PHE A 17 -1.98 -11.46 -1.71
C PHE A 17 -0.95 -11.57 -2.82
N ILE A 18 0.11 -10.78 -2.73
CA ILE A 18 1.33 -10.97 -3.52
C ILE A 18 2.32 -11.70 -2.63
N LYS A 19 2.82 -12.86 -3.05
CA LYS A 19 3.96 -13.49 -2.38
C LYS A 19 5.19 -12.64 -2.66
N VAL A 20 5.74 -12.01 -1.61
CA VAL A 20 6.91 -11.14 -1.74
C VAL A 20 8.19 -11.93 -1.55
N GLY A 21 8.19 -12.95 -0.69
CA GLY A 21 9.33 -13.80 -0.40
C GLY A 21 9.04 -14.84 0.69
N ASP A 22 10.09 -15.39 1.28
CA ASP A 22 10.02 -16.42 2.32
C ASP A 22 10.85 -15.98 3.53
N ALA A 23 10.25 -16.02 4.70
CA ALA A 23 10.93 -15.94 5.99
C ALA A 23 11.26 -17.37 6.46
N SER A 24 12.00 -17.52 7.57
CA SER A 24 12.45 -18.83 8.05
C SER A 24 11.31 -19.82 8.37
N THR A 25 10.10 -19.33 8.62
CA THR A 25 8.96 -20.14 9.09
C THR A 25 7.70 -20.01 8.26
N HIS A 26 7.65 -19.06 7.31
CA HIS A 26 6.43 -18.74 6.56
C HIS A 26 6.73 -17.92 5.30
N GLU A 27 5.73 -17.82 4.42
CA GLU A 27 5.77 -16.93 3.27
C GLU A 27 5.43 -15.50 3.69
N VAL A 28 6.22 -14.54 3.24
CA VAL A 28 5.92 -13.12 3.41
C VAL A 28 4.97 -12.71 2.29
N LYS A 29 3.76 -12.29 2.67
CA LYS A 29 2.69 -11.92 1.74
C LYS A 29 2.26 -10.49 1.94
N LEU A 30 2.04 -9.78 0.85
CA LEU A 30 1.51 -8.42 0.82
C LEU A 30 0.01 -8.45 0.49
N PRO A 31 -0.89 -8.12 1.44
CA PRO A 31 -2.32 -8.04 1.17
C PRO A 31 -2.66 -6.84 0.29
N TYR A 32 -3.57 -7.03 -0.64
CA TYR A 32 -4.11 -5.93 -1.43
C TYR A 32 -5.60 -6.14 -1.73
N ILE A 33 -6.28 -5.03 -1.99
CA ILE A 33 -7.66 -4.99 -2.44
C ILE A 33 -7.74 -4.08 -3.66
N VAL A 34 -8.36 -4.55 -4.73
CA VAL A 34 -8.67 -3.72 -5.90
C VAL A 34 -10.16 -3.65 -6.08
N ILE A 35 -10.67 -2.43 -6.25
CA ILE A 35 -12.05 -2.16 -6.62
C ILE A 35 -12.02 -1.49 -7.99
N GLU A 36 -12.43 -2.22 -9.01
CA GLU A 36 -12.50 -1.73 -10.38
C GLU A 36 -13.93 -1.24 -10.65
N GLY A 37 -14.08 0.06 -10.90
CA GLY A 37 -15.35 0.69 -11.19
C GLY A 37 -15.96 0.22 -12.51
N VAL A 38 -17.26 0.42 -12.66
CA VAL A 38 -17.96 0.16 -13.95
C VAL A 38 -17.70 1.27 -14.96
N LYS A 39 -17.35 2.47 -14.50
CA LYS A 39 -17.03 3.64 -15.32
C LYS A 39 -15.52 3.85 -15.37
N GLU A 40 -15.02 4.34 -16.49
CA GLU A 40 -13.62 4.76 -16.62
C GLU A 40 -13.31 5.94 -15.68
N GLY A 41 -12.05 6.04 -15.26
CA GLY A 41 -11.60 7.10 -14.36
C GLY A 41 -10.17 6.90 -13.90
N ARG A 42 -9.76 7.71 -12.91
CA ARG A 42 -8.41 7.69 -12.35
C ARG A 42 -8.13 6.43 -11.55
N VAL A 43 -6.85 6.07 -11.46
CA VAL A 43 -6.36 5.05 -10.54
C VAL A 43 -5.87 5.73 -9.27
N VAL A 44 -6.48 5.40 -8.13
CA VAL A 44 -6.07 5.89 -6.81
C VAL A 44 -5.52 4.72 -6.02
N THR A 45 -4.28 4.84 -5.54
CA THR A 45 -3.70 3.89 -4.57
C THR A 45 -3.70 4.49 -3.18
N ILE A 46 -4.14 3.71 -2.19
CA ILE A 46 -4.03 4.05 -0.78
C ILE A 46 -3.16 3.01 -0.08
N LEU A 47 -2.05 3.45 0.50
CA LEU A 47 -1.19 2.65 1.36
C LEU A 47 -1.53 2.94 2.82
N ALA A 48 -1.48 1.90 3.66
CA ALA A 48 -1.57 2.00 5.10
C ALA A 48 -0.64 0.95 5.75
N GLY A 49 -0.36 1.12 7.03
CA GLY A 49 0.50 0.19 7.77
C GLY A 49 1.94 0.17 7.22
N ILE A 50 2.43 1.32 6.73
CA ILE A 50 3.86 1.51 6.43
C ILE A 50 4.67 1.30 7.71
N HIS A 51 4.25 1.94 8.80
CA HIS A 51 4.62 1.52 10.14
C HIS A 51 3.50 0.69 10.74
N ALA A 52 3.89 -0.41 11.37
CA ALA A 52 3.02 -1.56 11.58
C ALA A 52 1.97 -1.36 12.68
N ILE A 53 2.17 -0.42 13.60
CA ILE A 53 1.23 -0.20 14.72
C ILE A 53 0.41 1.08 14.58
N GLU A 54 0.50 1.72 13.41
CA GLU A 54 -0.41 2.77 12.99
C GLU A 54 -1.76 2.15 12.56
N CYS A 55 -2.50 1.61 13.53
CA CYS A 55 -3.68 0.77 13.27
C CYS A 55 -4.90 1.54 12.73
N ALA A 56 -4.99 2.84 13.01
CA ALA A 56 -6.13 3.66 12.57
C ALA A 56 -6.30 3.73 11.04
N PRO A 57 -5.24 4.04 10.24
CA PRO A 57 -5.35 4.01 8.78
C PRO A 57 -5.59 2.60 8.24
N VAL A 58 -5.02 1.56 8.86
CA VAL A 58 -5.27 0.15 8.47
C VAL A 58 -6.77 -0.17 8.54
N GLU A 59 -7.41 0.14 9.66
CA GLU A 59 -8.85 -0.05 9.87
C GLU A 59 -9.68 0.80 8.90
N ALA A 60 -9.29 2.06 8.69
CA ALA A 60 -9.99 2.96 7.78
C ALA A 60 -9.99 2.42 6.33
N VAL A 61 -8.86 1.86 5.88
CA VAL A 61 -8.74 1.25 4.55
C VAL A 61 -9.66 0.03 4.42
N TYR A 62 -9.75 -0.84 5.43
CA TYR A 62 -10.68 -1.96 5.40
C TYR A 62 -12.15 -1.52 5.36
N ARG A 63 -12.53 -0.53 6.18
CA ARG A 63 -13.90 0.04 6.16
C ARG A 63 -14.24 0.68 4.83
N LEU A 64 -13.29 1.41 4.25
CA LEU A 64 -13.45 1.99 2.91
C LEU A 64 -13.68 0.87 1.87
N ALA A 65 -12.88 -0.20 1.95
CA ALA A 65 -13.03 -1.35 1.06
C ALA A 65 -14.40 -2.02 1.18
N ASP A 66 -15.00 -2.04 2.37
CA ASP A 66 -16.33 -2.61 2.60
C ASP A 66 -17.45 -1.67 2.14
N THR A 67 -17.23 -0.36 2.21
CA THR A 67 -18.25 0.66 1.89
C THR A 67 -18.38 0.95 0.40
N ILE A 68 -17.26 0.90 -0.35
CA ILE A 68 -17.28 1.25 -1.77
C ILE A 68 -17.84 0.10 -2.61
N GLU A 69 -18.91 0.39 -3.34
CA GLU A 69 -19.50 -0.51 -4.32
C GLU A 69 -18.96 -0.24 -5.73
N PRO A 70 -18.43 -1.26 -6.45
CA PRO A 70 -17.85 -1.09 -7.78
C PRO A 70 -18.80 -0.45 -8.81
N ASN A 71 -20.11 -0.66 -8.68
CA ASN A 71 -21.12 -0.12 -9.57
C ASN A 71 -21.30 1.41 -9.44
N GLN A 72 -20.84 2.01 -8.35
CA GLN A 72 -20.88 3.44 -8.08
C GLN A 72 -19.54 4.14 -8.33
N LEU A 73 -18.48 3.37 -8.59
CA LEU A 73 -17.12 3.88 -8.77
C LEU A 73 -16.82 4.21 -10.25
N SER A 74 -16.13 5.33 -10.45
CA SER A 74 -15.47 5.70 -11.71
C SER A 74 -13.96 5.62 -11.56
N GLY A 75 -13.31 4.74 -12.30
CA GLY A 75 -11.88 4.44 -12.17
C GLY A 75 -11.61 3.24 -11.28
N THR A 76 -10.39 3.19 -10.73
CA THR A 76 -9.91 2.06 -9.91
C THR A 76 -9.43 2.56 -8.55
N LEU A 77 -9.83 1.86 -7.50
CA LEU A 77 -9.28 2.04 -6.16
C LEU A 77 -8.41 0.83 -5.80
N VAL A 78 -7.13 1.07 -5.55
CA VAL A 78 -6.16 0.08 -5.08
C VAL A 78 -5.86 0.38 -3.61
N LEU A 79 -5.97 -0.63 -2.77
CA LEU A 79 -5.79 -0.50 -1.33
C LEU A 79 -4.77 -1.53 -0.86
N VAL A 80 -3.73 -1.07 -0.18
CA VAL A 80 -2.73 -1.91 0.48
C VAL A 80 -2.84 -1.64 1.98
N PRO A 81 -3.69 -2.39 2.71
CA PRO A 81 -4.06 -2.06 4.08
C PRO A 81 -2.91 -2.20 5.07
N VAL A 82 -1.97 -3.12 4.81
CA VAL A 82 -0.81 -3.36 5.67
C VAL A 82 0.40 -3.58 4.76
N VAL A 83 1.28 -2.58 4.69
CA VAL A 83 2.52 -2.69 3.93
C VAL A 83 3.56 -3.52 4.69
N ASN A 84 3.88 -3.14 5.93
CA ASN A 84 4.81 -3.87 6.78
C ASN A 84 4.07 -4.99 7.54
N THR A 85 3.70 -6.05 6.82
CA THR A 85 2.95 -7.19 7.38
C THR A 85 3.70 -7.91 8.49
N GLU A 86 5.01 -8.05 8.32
CA GLU A 86 5.90 -8.62 9.31
C GLU A 86 5.84 -7.81 10.61
N GLY A 87 6.08 -6.50 10.53
CA GLY A 87 6.00 -5.61 11.69
C GLY A 87 4.62 -5.68 12.35
N PHE A 88 3.55 -5.77 11.55
CA PHE A 88 2.18 -5.82 12.06
C PHE A 88 1.95 -7.07 12.90
N HIS A 89 2.37 -8.24 12.41
CA HIS A 89 2.27 -9.49 13.15
C HIS A 89 3.11 -9.48 14.44
N ALA A 90 4.28 -8.86 14.40
CA ALA A 90 5.18 -8.77 15.55
C ALA A 90 4.90 -7.58 16.48
N ARG A 91 3.90 -6.73 16.16
CA ARG A 91 3.58 -5.48 16.85
C ARG A 91 4.81 -4.58 17.04
N GLN A 92 5.66 -4.52 16.01
CA GLN A 92 6.89 -3.75 16.05
C GLN A 92 6.67 -2.33 15.53
N PRO A 93 7.04 -1.30 16.31
CA PRO A 93 7.01 0.07 15.84
C PRO A 93 8.13 0.33 14.82
N TYR A 94 7.91 1.29 13.93
CA TYR A 94 8.88 1.85 12.97
C TYR A 94 9.52 0.93 11.91
N HIS A 95 9.81 -0.34 12.22
CA HIS A 95 10.72 -1.18 11.47
C HIS A 95 10.14 -2.58 11.21
N ASN A 96 10.67 -3.25 10.20
CA ASN A 96 10.42 -4.68 9.99
C ASN A 96 11.36 -5.51 10.86
N GLN A 97 10.86 -6.49 11.61
CA GLN A 97 11.69 -7.31 12.50
C GLN A 97 12.69 -8.22 11.78
N LEU A 98 12.46 -8.53 10.50
CA LEU A 98 13.28 -9.49 9.77
C LEU A 98 14.60 -8.88 9.28
N ASP A 99 14.60 -7.59 8.94
CA ASP A 99 15.78 -6.89 8.42
C ASP A 99 16.06 -5.52 9.07
N HIS A 100 15.26 -5.12 10.05
CA HIS A 100 15.37 -3.88 10.82
C HIS A 100 15.32 -2.59 9.98
N LEU A 101 14.80 -2.66 8.75
CA LEU A 101 14.63 -1.50 7.90
C LEU A 101 13.30 -0.80 8.17
N ASN A 102 13.30 0.53 8.04
CA ASN A 102 12.08 1.33 7.99
C ASN A 102 11.54 1.32 6.55
N GLN A 103 10.31 0.84 6.38
CA GLN A 103 9.65 0.71 5.08
C GLN A 103 9.54 2.04 4.31
N ASN A 104 9.32 3.15 5.03
CA ASN A 104 9.17 4.49 4.44
C ASN A 104 10.49 5.08 3.90
N LYS A 105 11.63 4.40 4.14
CA LYS A 105 12.96 4.88 3.74
C LYS A 105 13.57 4.11 2.57
N VAL A 106 12.88 3.10 2.06
CA VAL A 106 13.47 2.16 1.09
C VAL A 106 12.79 2.13 -0.27
N PHE A 107 11.76 2.96 -0.50
CA PHE A 107 11.18 3.13 -1.84
C PHE A 107 12.21 3.74 -2.82
N PRO A 108 12.20 3.34 -4.11
CA PRO A 108 11.24 2.45 -4.77
C PRO A 108 11.49 0.96 -4.53
N GLY A 109 12.48 0.57 -3.72
CA GLY A 109 12.78 -0.81 -3.39
C GLY A 109 13.78 -1.49 -4.32
N ASP A 110 14.04 -2.76 -4.05
CA ASP A 110 14.95 -3.63 -4.81
C ASP A 110 14.46 -5.10 -4.67
N PRO A 111 14.13 -5.79 -5.78
CA PRO A 111 13.59 -7.15 -5.75
C PRO A 111 14.61 -8.20 -5.29
N GLU A 112 15.90 -7.92 -5.38
CA GLU A 112 16.98 -8.85 -5.03
C GLU A 112 17.55 -8.58 -3.62
N ALA A 113 17.03 -7.55 -2.94
CA ALA A 113 17.50 -7.16 -1.61
C ALA A 113 16.70 -7.82 -0.46
N SER A 114 16.87 -7.30 0.76
CA SER A 114 16.15 -7.77 1.94
C SER A 114 14.64 -7.55 1.82
N ILE A 115 13.88 -8.21 2.69
CA ILE A 115 12.42 -8.32 2.54
C ILE A 115 11.70 -6.96 2.49
N THR A 116 12.13 -5.97 3.26
CA THR A 116 11.47 -4.64 3.29
C THR A 116 11.69 -3.89 1.97
N LYS A 117 12.86 -4.04 1.35
CA LYS A 117 13.15 -3.48 0.02
C LYS A 117 12.36 -4.20 -1.08
N ARG A 118 12.18 -5.52 -0.95
CA ARG A 118 11.33 -6.30 -1.86
C ARG A 118 9.87 -5.86 -1.77
N VAL A 119 9.33 -5.69 -0.57
CA VAL A 119 7.97 -5.16 -0.36
C VAL A 119 7.82 -3.80 -1.06
N ALA A 120 8.77 -2.88 -0.86
CA ALA A 120 8.75 -1.57 -1.51
C ALA A 120 8.73 -1.70 -3.05
N HIS A 121 9.54 -2.61 -3.59
CA HIS A 121 9.62 -2.86 -5.03
C HIS A 121 8.28 -3.34 -5.60
N TYR A 122 7.69 -4.39 -5.01
CA TYR A 122 6.39 -4.91 -5.46
C TYR A 122 5.28 -3.87 -5.39
N ILE A 123 5.25 -3.05 -4.32
CA ILE A 123 4.27 -1.96 -4.20
C ILE A 123 4.49 -0.92 -5.30
N PHE A 124 5.74 -0.52 -5.52
CA PHE A 124 6.06 0.51 -6.47
C PHE A 124 5.72 0.07 -7.90
N GLU A 125 6.18 -1.12 -8.29
CA GLU A 125 5.99 -1.68 -9.63
C GLU A 125 4.52 -2.01 -9.92
N HIS A 126 3.79 -2.59 -8.96
CA HIS A 126 2.46 -3.09 -9.24
C HIS A 126 1.32 -2.13 -8.92
N PHE A 127 1.54 -1.15 -8.05
CA PHE A 127 0.50 -0.22 -7.60
C PHE A 127 0.87 1.24 -7.84
N VAL A 128 1.95 1.73 -7.23
CA VAL A 128 2.26 3.18 -7.21
C VAL A 128 2.54 3.71 -8.62
N SER A 129 3.40 3.05 -9.39
CA SER A 129 3.75 3.47 -10.76
C SER A 129 2.57 3.48 -11.73
N LYS A 130 1.49 2.75 -11.43
CA LYS A 130 0.26 2.69 -12.22
C LYS A 130 -0.81 3.68 -11.75
N SER A 131 -0.53 4.44 -10.70
CA SER A 131 -1.50 5.34 -10.07
C SER A 131 -1.46 6.75 -10.68
N ASP A 132 -2.61 7.42 -10.64
CA ASP A 132 -2.70 8.85 -10.88
C ASP A 132 -2.62 9.64 -9.57
N VAL A 133 -3.04 9.02 -8.47
CA VAL A 133 -2.98 9.58 -7.11
C VAL A 133 -2.50 8.50 -6.15
N LEU A 134 -1.52 8.85 -5.32
CA LEU A 134 -1.10 8.06 -4.17
C LEU A 134 -1.53 8.78 -2.90
N ILE A 135 -2.19 8.05 -2.00
CA ILE A 135 -2.45 8.48 -0.62
C ILE A 135 -1.67 7.52 0.26
N ASP A 136 -0.72 8.04 1.01
CA ASP A 136 -0.01 7.28 2.04
C ASP A 136 -0.58 7.66 3.41
N ALA A 137 -1.36 6.76 4.00
CA ALA A 137 -2.16 7.04 5.19
C ALA A 137 -1.39 6.61 6.45
N HIS A 138 -0.99 7.61 7.24
CA HIS A 138 -0.26 7.43 8.49
C HIS A 138 -1.08 7.85 9.72
N SER A 139 -0.67 7.38 10.89
CA SER A 139 -1.04 7.91 12.19
C SER A 139 0.18 7.99 13.11
N ALA A 140 -0.01 8.37 14.38
CA ALA A 140 1.10 8.32 15.34
C ALA A 140 1.53 6.87 15.60
N ASP A 141 2.83 6.62 15.57
CA ASP A 141 3.43 5.35 16.01
C ASP A 141 3.48 5.30 17.56
N LEU A 142 4.07 4.25 18.16
CA LEU A 142 4.13 4.11 19.62
C LEU A 142 4.93 5.25 20.27
N GLY A 143 4.29 5.97 21.19
CA GLY A 143 4.94 7.06 21.92
C GLY A 143 4.89 8.40 21.18
N GLU A 144 4.18 8.47 20.06
CA GLU A 144 3.98 9.70 19.29
C GLU A 144 2.57 10.27 19.50
N GLU A 145 2.44 11.57 19.30
CA GLU A 145 1.16 12.25 19.08
C GLU A 145 1.28 13.05 17.79
N VAL A 146 0.27 12.94 16.93
CA VAL A 146 0.28 13.59 15.61
C VAL A 146 -0.94 14.48 15.44
N THR A 147 -0.72 15.66 14.89
CA THR A 147 -1.80 16.55 14.46
C THR A 147 -2.54 15.91 13.30
N ARG A 148 -3.87 15.87 13.38
CA ARG A 148 -4.70 15.39 12.28
C ARG A 148 -4.63 16.36 11.11
N GLY A 149 -4.27 15.87 9.93
CA GLY A 149 -4.18 16.70 8.73
C GLY A 149 -3.84 15.91 7.49
N ILE A 150 -3.97 16.57 6.34
CA ILE A 150 -3.45 16.08 5.06
C ILE A 150 -2.24 16.95 4.75
N TYR A 151 -1.10 16.29 4.55
CA TYR A 151 0.16 16.95 4.21
C TYR A 151 0.42 16.76 2.72
N VAL A 152 0.44 17.87 1.99
CA VAL A 152 0.76 17.88 0.56
C VAL A 152 2.00 18.73 0.38
N TYR A 153 3.08 18.10 -0.04
CA TYR A 153 4.35 18.77 -0.32
C TYR A 153 4.44 19.09 -1.81
N GLY A 154 4.66 20.37 -2.14
CA GLY A 154 4.97 20.80 -3.49
C GLY A 154 6.46 20.66 -3.77
N THR A 155 6.81 20.43 -5.04
CA THR A 155 8.18 20.52 -5.52
C THR A 155 8.21 21.35 -6.80
N GLU A 156 9.23 22.19 -6.95
CA GLU A 156 9.46 22.95 -8.18
C GLU A 156 10.11 22.09 -9.27
N ASN A 157 10.60 20.90 -8.91
CA ASN A 157 11.19 19.96 -9.87
C ASN A 157 10.08 19.37 -10.76
N LYS A 158 9.92 19.96 -11.94
CA LYS A 158 8.93 19.56 -12.95
C LYS A 158 9.21 18.17 -13.53
N GLU A 159 10.46 17.75 -13.57
CA GLU A 159 10.84 16.43 -14.10
C GLU A 159 10.18 15.29 -13.30
N LEU A 160 9.93 15.49 -12.00
CA LEU A 160 9.23 14.50 -11.16
C LEU A 160 7.76 14.28 -11.55
N PHE A 161 7.17 15.19 -12.33
CA PHE A 161 5.78 15.10 -12.79
C PHE A 161 5.64 14.66 -14.26
N GLU A 162 6.76 14.49 -14.95
CA GLU A 162 6.79 13.97 -16.32
C GLU A 162 6.76 12.43 -16.24
N LYS A 163 5.60 11.83 -16.57
CA LYS A 163 5.39 10.36 -16.62
C LYS A 163 6.11 9.74 -17.81
#